data_AF-A0A7Y1XF95-F1
#
_entry.id   AF-A0A7Y1XF95-F1
#
_cell.length_a   1.000
_cell.length_b   1.000
_cell.length_c   1.000
_cell.angle_alpha   90.00
_cell.angle_beta   90.00
_cell.angle_gamma   90.00
#
_symmetry.space_group_name_H-M   'P 1'
#
loop_
_entity.id
_entity.type
_entity.pdbx_description
1 polymer ?
#
loop_
_entity_poly.entity_id
_entity_poly.type
_entity_poly.pdbx_seq_one_letter_code
_entity_poly.pdbx_strand_id
1 'polypeptide(L)' 'MTITESYLNKLTYIHHKTSIGDVYFFENFFIGEFYEGLDLNFENFEEVTHLIKRYYQNKPFGFIANRINSYA' A
#
# COMPACT_ATOMS: atom_id res chain seq x y z
N MET A 1 1.42 11.47 8.51
CA MET A 1 0.03 11.58 8.01
C MET A 1 -0.27 10.27 7.32
N THR A 2 -1.24 9.52 7.86
CA THR A 2 -1.67 8.24 7.29
C THR A 2 -2.77 8.44 6.25
N ILE A 3 -3.03 7.44 5.40
CA ILE A 3 -4.13 7.49 4.43
C ILE A 3 -5.45 7.60 5.16
N THR A 4 -5.62 6.91 6.30
CA THR A 4 -6.83 6.95 7.14
C THR A 4 -7.19 8.35 7.63
N GLU A 5 -6.20 9.22 7.83
CA GLU A 5 -6.36 10.62 8.24
C GLU A 5 -6.57 11.60 7.06
N SER A 6 -6.47 11.10 5.83
CA SER A 6 -6.53 11.91 4.61
C SER A 6 -7.88 11.79 3.88
N TYR A 7 -8.12 12.70 2.93
CA TYR A 7 -9.27 12.59 2.02
C TYR A 7 -9.25 11.30 1.18
N LEU A 8 -8.06 10.74 0.92
CA LEU A 8 -7.90 9.54 0.11
C LEU A 8 -8.52 8.29 0.75
N ASN A 9 -8.69 8.26 2.08
CA ASN A 9 -9.38 7.17 2.76
C ASN A 9 -10.78 6.93 2.16
N LYS A 10 -11.50 8.01 1.82
CA LYS A 10 -12.86 7.93 1.26
C LYS A 10 -12.90 7.42 -0.17
N LEU A 11 -11.78 7.54 -0.89
CA LEU A 11 -11.63 7.11 -2.28
C LEU A 11 -11.02 5.70 -2.39
N THR A 12 -10.66 5.10 -1.25
CA THR A 12 -10.08 3.76 -1.22
C THR A 12 -11.16 2.73 -1.55
N TYR A 13 -10.90 1.89 -2.54
CA TYR A 13 -11.80 0.79 -2.89
C TYR A 13 -11.57 -0.42 -1.98
N ILE A 14 -10.29 -0.73 -1.74
CA ILE A 14 -9.89 -1.87 -0.92
C ILE A 14 -8.72 -1.45 -0.02
N HIS A 15 -8.82 -1.82 1.25
CA HIS A 15 -7.75 -1.67 2.23
C HIS A 15 -7.37 -3.05 2.78
N HIS A 16 -6.08 -3.36 2.75
CA HIS A 16 -5.51 -4.59 3.32
C HIS A 16 -4.42 -4.25 4.32
N LYS A 17 -4.49 -4.87 5.49
CA LYS A 17 -3.38 -4.91 6.44
C LYS A 17 -2.48 -6.08 6.08
N THR A 18 -1.18 -5.84 5.99
CA THR A 18 -0.17 -6.84 5.68
C THR A 18 0.91 -6.87 6.77
N SER A 19 1.79 -7.86 6.71
CA SER A 19 2.92 -7.96 7.65
C SER A 19 3.90 -6.78 7.57
N ILE A 20 3.95 -6.08 6.42
CA ILE A 20 4.90 -5.00 6.16
C ILE A 20 4.29 -3.59 6.26
N GLY A 21 2.97 -3.49 6.43
CA GLY A 21 2.23 -2.23 6.47
C GLY A 21 0.81 -2.33 5.92
N ASP A 22 0.16 -1.19 5.74
CA ASP A 22 -1.20 -1.10 5.20
C ASP A 22 -1.18 -0.75 3.71
N VAL A 23 -2.06 -1.34 2.92
CA VAL A 23 -2.12 -1.16 1.46
C VAL A 23 -3.51 -0.71 1.03
N TYR A 24 -3.58 0.37 0.26
CA TYR A 24 -4.81 1.03 -0.16
C TYR A 24 -4.89 1.05 -1.68
N PHE A 25 -5.94 0.44 -2.24
CA PHE A 25 -6.13 0.31 -3.68
C PHE A 25 -7.12 1.34 -4.23
N PHE A 26 -6.72 1.99 -5.33
CA PHE A 26 -7.50 2.94 -6.11
C PHE A 26 -7.63 2.45 -7.56
N GLU A 27 -8.41 3.15 -8.38
CA GLU A 27 -8.71 2.73 -9.76
C GLU A 27 -7.46 2.42 -10.60
N ASN A 28 -6.44 3.27 -10.52
CA ASN A 28 -5.24 3.22 -11.36
C ASN A 28 -3.92 3.40 -10.57
N PHE A 29 -3.97 3.37 -9.24
CA PHE A 29 -2.78 3.38 -8.39
C PHE A 29 -3.07 2.75 -7.04
N PHE A 30 -2.05 2.28 -6.34
CA PHE A 30 -2.15 1.90 -4.95
C PHE A 30 -1.12 2.63 -4.10
N ILE A 31 -1.43 2.78 -2.82
CA ILE A 31 -0.54 3.35 -1.82
C ILE A 31 -0.19 2.26 -0.80
N GLY A 32 1.10 2.06 -0.57
CA GLY A 32 1.59 1.24 0.54
C GLY A 32 2.12 2.12 1.66
N GLU A 33 1.52 2.01 2.85
CA GLU A 33 1.97 2.63 4.08
C GLU A 33 2.84 1.65 4.87
N PHE A 34 4.15 1.77 4.72
CA PHE A 34 5.10 0.82 5.32
C PHE A 34 5.70 1.38 6.61
N TYR A 35 5.94 0.48 7.56
CA TYR A 35 6.59 0.81 8.84
C TYR A 35 8.06 1.21 8.63
N GLU A 36 8.51 2.19 9.41
CA GLU A 36 9.92 2.58 9.44
C GLU A 36 10.81 1.43 9.93
N GLY A 37 12.01 1.31 9.37
CA GLY A 37 12.97 0.25 9.71
C GLY A 37 12.73 -1.10 9.03
N LEU A 38 11.70 -1.21 8.18
CA LEU A 38 11.45 -2.41 7.40
C LEU A 38 12.25 -2.42 6.09
N ASP A 39 13.09 -3.44 5.92
CA ASP A 39 13.82 -3.69 4.67
C ASP A 39 12.90 -4.39 3.67
N LEU A 40 12.22 -3.59 2.84
CA LEU A 40 11.37 -4.12 1.76
C LEU A 40 12.23 -4.88 0.75
N ASN A 41 11.92 -6.15 0.57
CA ASN A 41 12.56 -7.03 -0.40
C ASN A 41 11.48 -7.82 -1.16
N PHE A 42 11.88 -8.60 -2.16
CA PHE A 42 10.92 -9.34 -2.97
C PHE A 42 10.14 -10.40 -2.18
N GLU A 43 10.72 -10.96 -1.13
CA GLU A 43 10.12 -12.02 -0.32
C GLU A 43 9.00 -11.46 0.57
N ASN A 44 9.27 -10.40 1.33
CA ASN A 44 8.26 -9.81 2.21
C ASN A 44 7.21 -8.99 1.45
N PHE A 45 7.50 -8.56 0.21
CA PHE A 45 6.55 -7.90 -0.67
C PHE A 45 5.70 -8.88 -1.49
N GLU A 46 5.89 -10.20 -1.34
CA GLU A 46 5.15 -11.22 -2.10
C GLU A 46 3.65 -11.15 -1.84
N GLU A 47 3.24 -10.96 -0.57
CA GLU A 47 1.83 -10.80 -0.20
C GLU A 47 1.18 -9.62 -0.94
N VAL A 48 1.84 -8.46 -0.92
CA VAL A 48 1.37 -7.25 -1.60
C VAL A 48 1.34 -7.47 -3.12
N THR A 49 2.32 -8.17 -3.67
CA THR A 49 2.37 -8.50 -5.11
C THR A 49 1.16 -9.34 -5.53
N HIS A 50 0.74 -10.31 -4.72
CA HIS A 50 -0.45 -11.10 -4.99
C HIS A 50 -1.73 -10.26 -4.97
N LEU A 51 -1.85 -9.32 -4.03
CA LEU A 51 -2.98 -8.39 -3.95
C LEU A 51 -3.03 -7.48 -5.19
N ILE A 52 -1.90 -6.91 -5.60
CA ILE A 52 -1.76 -6.07 -6.80
C ILE A 52 -2.19 -6.84 -8.06
N LYS A 53 -1.66 -8.06 -8.25
CA LYS A 53 -2.00 -8.90 -9.41
C LYS A 53 -3.49 -9.24 -9.44
N ARG A 54 -4.08 -9.54 -8.28
CA ARG A 54 -5.52 -9.84 -8.18
C ARG A 54 -6.37 -8.61 -8.52
N TYR A 55 -6.00 -7.42 -8.05
CA TYR A 55 -6.80 -6.21 -8.21
C TYR A 55 -6.67 -5.59 -9.62
N TYR A 56 -5.45 -5.36 -10.10
CA TYR A 56 -5.23 -4.70 -11.38
C TYR A 56 -5.18 -5.65 -12.56
N GLN A 57 -4.89 -6.94 -12.34
CA GLN A 57 -4.71 -7.93 -13.41
C GLN A 57 -3.68 -7.43 -14.44
N ASN A 58 -4.10 -7.19 -15.68
CA ASN A 58 -3.26 -6.69 -16.77
C ASN A 58 -3.41 -5.17 -17.00
N LYS A 59 -4.11 -4.45 -16.11
CA LYS A 59 -4.29 -2.99 -16.22
C LYS A 59 -3.05 -2.26 -15.69
N PRO A 60 -2.64 -1.15 -16.31
CA PRO A 60 -1.56 -0.32 -15.78
C PRO A 60 -1.97 0.31 -14.45
N PHE A 61 -1.02 0.42 -13.53
CA PHE A 61 -1.21 1.08 -12.24
C PHE A 61 0.05 1.82 -11.79
N GLY A 62 -0.13 2.84 -10.97
CA GLY A 62 0.93 3.51 -10.23
C GLY A 62 1.15 2.89 -8.84
N PHE A 63 2.40 2.94 -8.35
CA PHE A 63 2.74 2.60 -6.99
C PHE A 63 3.24 3.84 -6.26
N ILE A 64 2.66 4.14 -5.09
CA ILE A 64 3.13 5.18 -4.19
C ILE A 64 3.54 4.52 -2.88
N ALA A 65 4.80 4.65 -2.51
CA ALA A 65 5.30 4.22 -1.19
C ALA A 65 5.21 5.41 -0.22
N ASN A 66 4.37 5.29 0.80
CA ASN A 66 4.31 6.23 1.91
C ASN A 66 5.02 5.60 3.12
N ARG A 67 6.18 6.11 3.50
CA ARG A 67 6.87 5.67 4.73
C ARG A 67 6.39 6.53 5.89
N ILE A 68 5.68 5.91 6.83
CA ILE A 68 5.23 6.60 8.04
C ILE A 68 6.40 6.63 9.00
N ASN A 69 7.00 7.81 9.17
CA ASN A 69 8.08 7.97 10.14
C ASN A 69 7.53 7.95 11.57
N SER A 70 8.20 7.25 12.48
CA SER A 70 7.89 7.16 13.90
C SER A 70 8.67 8.18 14.74
N TYR A 71 8.91 9.39 14.22
CA TYR A 71 9.48 10.44 15.06
C TYR A 71 8.46 10.87 16.12
N ALA A 72 8.77 10.54 17.38
CA ALA A 72 8.11 11.00 18.59
C ALA A 72 8.59 12.40 19.00
#